data_AF-A0AAW8NE93-F1
#
_entry.id   AF-A0AAW8NE93-F1
#
_cell.length_a   1.000
_cell.length_b   1.000
_cell.length_c   1.000
_cell.angle_alpha   90.00
_cell.angle_beta   90.00
_cell.angle_gamma   90.00
#
_symmetry.space_group_name_H-M   'P 1'
#
loop_
_entity.id
_entity.type
_entity.pdbx_description
1 polymer ?
#
loop_
_entity_poly.entity_id
_entity_poly.type
_entity_poly.pdbx_seq_one_letter_code
_entity_poly.pdbx_strand_id
1 'polypeptide(L)' 'MTDTGADPAGAPSGDDAVEEVDGVATAESIADEIRDEIRLGHVEDDVSHVLEERFDEAGISLRPEAVDDLAEEIEKDAST' A
#
# COMPACT_ATOMS: atom_id res chain seq x y z
N MET A 1 -8.06 16.19 55.98
CA MET A 1 -8.13 14.94 55.21
C MET A 1 -8.13 15.34 53.74
N THR A 2 -6.99 15.16 53.08
CA THR A 2 -6.84 15.42 51.64
C THR A 2 -6.92 14.06 50.96
N ASP A 3 -8.07 13.76 50.35
CA ASP A 3 -8.22 12.63 49.43
C ASP A 3 -7.27 12.85 48.23
N THR A 4 -6.29 11.96 48.04
CA THR A 4 -6.39 10.74 47.21
C THR A 4 -6.75 11.14 45.77
N GLY A 5 -5.91 11.04 44.75
CA GLY A 5 -4.73 10.21 44.53
C GLY A 5 -4.83 9.66 43.10
N ALA A 6 -3.77 9.84 42.31
CA ALA A 6 -3.39 9.10 41.10
C ALA A 6 -4.36 9.02 39.89
N ASP A 7 -3.88 9.64 38.80
CA ASP A 7 -4.06 9.34 37.37
C ASP A 7 -4.23 7.81 37.08
N PRO A 8 -4.96 7.44 36.03
CA PRO A 8 -4.27 7.38 34.76
C PRO A 8 -5.04 8.02 33.61
N ALA A 9 -4.31 8.76 32.79
CA ALA A 9 -4.55 8.97 31.38
C ALA A 9 -5.27 7.76 30.75
N GLY A 10 -6.57 7.91 30.55
CA GLY A 10 -7.31 7.09 29.62
C GLY A 10 -6.77 7.43 28.23
N ALA A 11 -5.98 6.51 27.70
CA ALA A 11 -5.44 6.55 26.35
C ALA A 11 -6.52 6.98 25.34
N PRO A 12 -6.17 7.73 24.27
CA PRO A 12 -7.06 7.81 23.14
C PRO A 12 -7.24 6.39 22.63
N SER A 13 -8.46 5.85 22.68
CA SER A 13 -8.82 4.68 21.88
C SER A 13 -8.69 5.09 20.43
N GLY A 14 -7.48 4.92 19.89
CA GLY A 14 -7.25 4.74 18.47
C GLY A 14 -7.72 3.34 18.13
N ASP A 15 -8.92 3.28 17.56
CA ASP A 15 -9.57 2.15 16.88
C ASP A 15 -10.95 2.73 16.53
N ASP A 16 -11.28 3.13 15.31
CA ASP A 16 -11.34 2.33 14.10
C ASP A 16 -11.62 3.31 12.94
N ALA A 17 -10.58 3.87 12.33
CA ALA A 17 -10.71 4.83 11.24
C ALA A 17 -9.47 4.86 10.34
N VAL A 18 -8.81 3.73 10.09
CA VAL A 18 -7.56 3.71 9.30
C VAL A 18 -7.33 2.44 8.49
N GLU A 19 -8.33 1.79 7.85
CA GLU A 19 -7.99 0.61 7.03
C GLU A 19 -8.53 0.58 5.58
N GLU A 20 -9.41 1.48 5.16
CA GLU A 20 -9.80 1.57 3.73
C GLU A 20 -9.04 2.66 2.95
N VAL A 21 -8.55 3.70 3.63
CA VAL A 21 -7.77 4.77 2.97
C VAL A 21 -6.30 4.36 2.77
N ASP A 22 -5.80 3.45 3.60
CA ASP A 22 -4.40 3.01 3.56
C ASP A 22 -4.12 2.09 2.36
N GLY A 23 -5.01 1.15 2.06
CA GLY A 23 -4.79 0.18 0.97
C GLY A 23 -4.65 0.80 -0.41
N VAL A 24 -5.43 1.85 -0.73
CA VAL A 24 -5.33 2.55 -2.03
C VAL A 24 -4.05 3.39 -2.09
N ALA A 25 -3.74 4.15 -1.02
CA ALA A 25 -2.53 4.96 -0.98
C ALA A 25 -1.26 4.09 -1.03
N THR A 26 -1.27 2.94 -0.35
CA THR A 26 -0.19 1.95 -0.38
C THR A 26 -0.10 1.28 -1.75
N ALA A 27 -1.23 0.99 -2.41
CA ALA A 27 -1.23 0.43 -3.76
C ALA A 27 -0.64 1.41 -4.79
N GLU A 28 -0.99 2.69 -4.72
CA GLU A 28 -0.40 3.75 -5.55
C GLU A 28 1.11 3.91 -5.29
N SER A 29 1.53 3.84 -4.02
CA SER A 29 2.95 3.91 -3.67
C SER A 29 3.75 2.73 -4.24
N ILE A 30 3.20 1.51 -4.18
CA ILE A 30 3.82 0.32 -4.76
C ILE A 30 3.90 0.46 -6.29
N ALA A 31 2.83 0.97 -6.92
CA ALA A 31 2.81 1.20 -8.35
C ALA A 31 3.88 2.22 -8.82
N ASP A 32 4.09 3.29 -8.06
CA ASP A 32 5.16 4.27 -8.34
C ASP A 32 6.55 3.65 -8.17
N GLU A 33 6.76 2.81 -7.15
CA GLU A 33 8.05 2.15 -6.92
C GLU A 33 8.39 1.18 -8.07
N ILE A 34 7.42 0.36 -8.49
CA ILE A 34 7.58 -0.56 -9.62
C ILE A 34 7.82 0.20 -10.93
N ARG A 35 7.17 1.35 -11.13
CA ARG A 35 7.42 2.21 -12.29
C ARG A 35 8.88 2.64 -12.37
N ASP A 36 9.46 3.05 -11.25
CA ASP A 36 10.85 3.44 -11.18
C ASP A 36 11.80 2.24 -11.39
N GLU A 37 11.46 1.07 -10.86
CA GLU A 37 12.19 -0.18 -11.11
C GLU A 37 12.21 -0.54 -12.61
N ILE A 38 11.08 -0.40 -13.33
CA ILE A 38 11.01 -0.64 -14.79
C ILE A 38 11.90 0.35 -15.53
N ARG A 39 11.86 1.65 -15.18
CA ARG A 39 12.70 2.68 -15.81
C ARG A 39 14.20 2.43 -15.60
N LEU A 40 14.57 1.82 -14.47
CA LEU A 40 15.94 1.42 -14.17
C LEU A 40 16.34 0.09 -14.82
N GLY A 41 15.38 -0.65 -15.40
CA GLY A 41 15.58 -1.98 -15.98
C GLY A 41 15.76 -3.08 -14.94
N HIS A 42 15.14 -2.93 -13.76
CA HIS A 42 15.22 -3.87 -12.64
C HIS A 42 14.03 -4.85 -12.58
N VAL A 43 13.00 -4.65 -13.39
CA VAL A 43 11.87 -5.58 -13.51
C VAL A 43 12.18 -6.59 -14.62
N GLU A 44 12.44 -7.83 -14.23
CA GLU A 44 12.73 -8.95 -15.15
C GLU A 44 11.49 -9.81 -15.45
N ASP A 45 10.49 -9.78 -14.56
CA ASP A 45 9.24 -10.54 -14.68
C ASP A 45 8.08 -9.65 -15.14
N ASP A 46 6.93 -10.26 -15.42
CA ASP A 46 5.72 -9.52 -15.80
C ASP A 46 5.30 -8.54 -14.67
N VAL A 47 4.99 -7.30 -15.03
CA VAL A 47 4.66 -6.23 -14.06
C VAL A 47 3.44 -6.60 -13.20
N SER A 48 2.46 -7.29 -13.78
CA SER A 48 1.29 -7.79 -13.04
C SER A 48 1.67 -8.83 -11.97
N HIS A 49 2.66 -9.68 -12.23
CA HIS A 49 3.14 -10.67 -11.25
C HIS A 49 3.84 -9.99 -10.07
N VAL A 50 4.69 -9.01 -10.36
CA VAL A 50 5.40 -8.23 -9.33
C VAL A 50 4.41 -7.44 -8.46
N LEU A 51 3.37 -6.85 -9.08
CA LEU A 51 2.30 -6.16 -8.36
C LEU A 51 1.53 -7.11 -7.44
N GLU A 52 1.14 -8.30 -7.92
CA GLU A 52 0.46 -9.30 -7.08
C GLU A 52 1.30 -9.66 -5.85
N GLU A 53 2.60 -9.94 -6.02
CA GLU A 53 3.48 -10.26 -4.88
C GLU A 53 3.57 -9.11 -3.87
N ARG A 54 3.72 -7.87 -4.35
CA ARG A 54 3.84 -6.69 -3.48
C ARG A 54 2.53 -6.35 -2.79
N PHE A 55 1.39 -6.53 -3.47
CA PHE A 55 0.08 -6.35 -2.85
C PHE A 55 -0.19 -7.42 -1.79
N ASP A 56 0.09 -8.69 -2.07
CA ASP A 56 -0.02 -9.75 -1.08
C ASP A 56 0.89 -9.51 0.13
N GLU A 57 2.12 -9.03 -0.08
CA GLU A 57 3.06 -8.68 1.00
C GLU A 57 2.58 -7.48 1.84
N ALA A 58 1.90 -6.51 1.20
CA ALA A 58 1.27 -5.38 1.85
C ALA A 58 -0.11 -5.71 2.47
N GLY A 59 -0.62 -6.94 2.30
CA GLY A 59 -1.96 -7.34 2.74
C GLY A 59 -3.10 -6.71 1.93
N ILE A 60 -2.79 -6.19 0.74
CA ILE A 60 -3.73 -5.60 -0.21
C ILE A 60 -4.24 -6.72 -1.13
N SER A 61 -5.57 -6.87 -1.21
CA SER A 61 -6.18 -7.84 -2.11
C SER A 61 -6.94 -7.12 -3.21
N LEU A 62 -6.37 -7.08 -4.41
CA LEU A 62 -7.02 -6.58 -5.61
C LEU A 62 -7.56 -7.73 -6.45
N ARG A 63 -8.51 -7.44 -7.32
CA ARG A 63 -8.92 -8.41 -8.33
C ARG A 63 -7.83 -8.52 -9.41
N PRO A 64 -7.61 -9.71 -9.98
CA PRO A 64 -6.60 -9.89 -11.03
C PRO A 64 -6.76 -8.88 -12.18
N GLU A 65 -8.00 -8.62 -12.60
CA GLU A 65 -8.28 -7.65 -13.67
C GLU A 65 -7.82 -6.23 -13.31
N ALA A 66 -7.94 -5.84 -12.04
CA ALA A 66 -7.49 -4.52 -11.59
C ALA A 66 -5.96 -4.43 -11.47
N VAL A 67 -5.29 -5.55 -11.18
CA VAL A 67 -3.83 -5.62 -11.18
C VAL A 67 -3.31 -5.54 -12.61
N ASP A 68 -3.92 -6.25 -13.55
CA ASP A 68 -3.57 -6.18 -14.98
C ASP A 68 -3.76 -4.76 -15.54
N ASP A 69 -4.90 -4.11 -15.25
CA ASP A 69 -5.16 -2.73 -15.68
C ASP A 69 -4.09 -1.76 -15.12
N LEU A 70 -3.69 -1.94 -13.86
CA LEU A 70 -2.66 -1.13 -13.22
C LEU A 70 -1.27 -1.40 -13.79
N ALA A 71 -0.96 -2.65 -14.12
CA ALA A 71 0.29 -3.03 -14.77
C ALA A 71 0.43 -2.33 -16.14
N GLU A 72 -0.61 -2.34 -16.97
CA GLU A 72 -0.63 -1.64 -18.26
C GLU A 72 -0.38 -0.13 -18.11
N GLU A 73 -1.00 0.50 -17.11
CA GLU A 73 -0.82 1.93 -16.83
C GLU A 73 0.64 2.24 -16.44
N ILE A 74 1.24 1.42 -15.57
CA ILE A 74 2.63 1.58 -15.13
C ILE A 74 3.61 1.41 -16.29
N GLU A 75 3.47 0.35 -17.10
CA GLU A 75 4.35 0.08 -18.24
C GLU A 75 4.31 1.23 -19.26
N LYS A 76 3.10 1.70 -19.56
CA LYS A 76 2.88 2.82 -20.48
C LYS A 76 3.53 4.11 -19.98
N ASP A 77 3.45 4.38 -18.67
CA ASP A 77 4.05 5.57 -18.06
C ASP A 77 5.58 5.44 -17.91
N ALA A 78 6.09 4.22 -17.72
CA ALA A 78 7.53 3.93 -17.70
C ALA A 78 8.18 4.05 -19.09
N SER A 79 7.42 3.81 -20.16
CA SER A 79 7.89 3.86 -21.55
C SER A 79 7.89 5.26 -22.20
N THR A 80 7.49 6.32 -21.48
CA THR A 80 7.49 7.72 -21.97
C THR A 80 8.82 8.42 -21.65
#